data_AF-A0A812WCJ4-F1
#
_entry.id   AF-A0A812WCJ4-F1
#
_cell.length_a   1.000
_cell.length_b   1.000
_cell.length_c   1.000
_cell.angle_alpha   90.00
_cell.angle_beta   90.00
_cell.angle_gamma   90.00
#
_symmetry.space_group_name_H-M   'P 1'
#
loop_
_entity.id
_entity.type
_entity.pdbx_description
1 polymer ?
#
loop_
_entity_poly.entity_id
_entity_poly.type
_entity_poly.pdbx_seq_one_letter_code
_entity_poly.pdbx_strand_id
1 'polypeptide(L)'
;MVAVREVARLLGLVGDVANLLSILPLLSEAKFGHLIPARDAAEKPKNAEERPRAAPPIWAMCLLLVAELCCGAAFLNPSDKQARRAIGEVVRAQRSAGHGLEETVNGVIKLLDSKDVHELAKLLASVGGLSGILCISALSGDSSGVGFGIRAAMAPLRALLSAVHFWGLLAVTALLVLGNLTLLKTLVQKPAVFAALGNFGTLARCVGCAGAAGLESGPISSWAMLSAAACVARISRIIVHEQLTPSVWLASWWSKSRVSVEPVVLTTLGLDAWCLAVLLLIVLRRPRKLVLLAAFAYPCIALARGAPNSQPFEIYVSPALVHSPTVMAVTSALLIFMGGFPTMLSSILLVQVLYFVHGLDTAKL
;
A
#
# COMPACT_ATOMS: atom_id res chain seq x y z
N MET A 1 19.08 2.21 -24.56
CA MET A 1 18.85 2.83 -23.24
C MET A 1 17.37 2.72 -22.94
N VAL A 2 17.00 1.99 -21.88
CA VAL A 2 15.62 1.94 -21.39
C VAL A 2 15.22 3.35 -20.95
N ALA A 3 14.01 3.79 -21.29
CA ALA A 3 13.58 5.14 -20.93
C ALA A 3 13.41 5.23 -19.40
N VAL A 4 13.84 6.34 -18.78
CA VAL A 4 13.67 6.61 -17.33
C VAL A 4 12.23 6.35 -16.87
N ARG A 5 11.25 6.70 -17.72
CA ARG A 5 9.82 6.46 -17.50
C ARG A 5 9.48 4.97 -17.39
N GLU A 6 10.11 4.11 -18.19
CA GLU A 6 9.89 2.67 -18.14
C GLU A 6 10.43 2.13 -16.82
N VAL A 7 11.69 2.41 -16.46
CA VAL A 7 12.28 1.98 -15.18
C VAL A 7 11.45 2.43 -13.97
N ALA A 8 10.99 3.68 -13.95
CA ALA A 8 10.12 4.18 -12.90
C ALA A 8 8.77 3.43 -12.84
N ARG A 9 8.20 3.06 -14.01
CA ARG A 9 7.01 2.20 -14.08
C ARG A 9 7.29 0.82 -13.50
N LEU A 10 8.45 0.22 -13.81
CA LEU A 10 8.83 -1.11 -13.32
C LEU A 10 8.91 -1.12 -11.79
N LEU A 11 9.59 -0.14 -11.23
CA LEU A 11 9.73 0.02 -9.78
C LEU A 11 8.37 0.26 -9.11
N GLY A 12 7.45 0.97 -9.80
CA GLY A 12 6.07 1.11 -9.36
C GLY A 12 5.33 -0.22 -9.26
N LEU A 13 5.37 -1.04 -10.32
CA LEU A 13 4.70 -2.34 -10.36
C LEU A 13 5.23 -3.30 -9.30
N VAL A 14 6.55 -3.38 -9.14
CA VAL A 14 7.19 -4.21 -8.09
C VAL A 14 6.73 -3.75 -6.70
N GLY A 15 6.69 -2.43 -6.47
CA GLY A 15 6.20 -1.87 -5.23
C GLY A 15 4.74 -2.21 -4.94
N ASP A 16 3.87 -2.13 -5.94
CA ASP A 16 2.44 -2.45 -5.83
C ASP A 16 2.22 -3.94 -5.50
N VAL A 17 2.90 -4.83 -6.23
CA VAL A 17 2.81 -6.29 -6.00
C VAL A 17 3.34 -6.65 -4.61
N ALA A 18 4.49 -6.12 -4.21
CA ALA A 18 5.03 -6.33 -2.86
C ALA A 18 4.07 -5.82 -1.78
N ASN A 19 3.41 -4.68 -2.00
CA ASN A 19 2.42 -4.14 -1.07
C ASN A 19 1.22 -5.09 -0.90
N LEU A 20 0.65 -5.60 -2.00
CA LEU A 20 -0.47 -6.55 -1.93
C LEU A 20 -0.06 -7.89 -1.33
N LEU A 21 1.10 -8.43 -1.70
CA LEU A 21 1.63 -9.66 -1.13
C LEU A 21 1.86 -9.52 0.37
N SER A 22 2.17 -8.31 0.87
CA SER A 22 2.34 -8.08 2.31
C SER A 22 1.06 -8.36 3.11
N ILE A 23 -0.11 -8.16 2.51
CA ILE A 23 -1.42 -8.37 3.17
C ILE A 23 -1.68 -9.87 3.38
N LEU A 24 -1.18 -10.75 2.50
CA LEU A 24 -1.44 -12.19 2.55
C LEU A 24 -1.00 -12.86 3.86
N PRO A 25 0.23 -12.64 4.38
CA PRO A 25 0.62 -13.15 5.71
C PRO A 25 -0.34 -12.74 6.83
N LEU A 26 -0.80 -11.49 6.82
CA LEU A 26 -1.74 -10.99 7.84
C LEU A 26 -3.11 -11.66 7.71
N LEU A 27 -3.60 -11.78 6.48
CA LEU A 27 -4.87 -12.43 6.18
C LEU A 27 -4.86 -13.92 6.52
N SER A 28 -3.75 -14.60 6.21
CA SER A 28 -3.54 -16.01 6.55
C SER A 28 -3.56 -16.23 8.06
N GLU A 29 -2.93 -15.36 8.85
CA GLU A 29 -2.97 -15.48 10.31
C GLU A 29 -4.36 -15.14 10.85
N ALA A 30 -4.99 -14.06 10.38
CA ALA A 30 -6.33 -13.68 10.83
C ALA A 30 -7.34 -14.81 10.58
N LYS A 31 -7.26 -15.47 9.43
CA LYS A 31 -8.19 -16.52 9.04
C LYS A 31 -7.83 -17.90 9.57
N PHE A 32 -6.56 -18.31 9.51
CA PHE A 32 -6.14 -19.67 9.83
C PHE A 32 -5.32 -19.77 11.11
N GLY A 33 -5.02 -18.64 11.76
CA GLY A 33 -4.22 -18.59 12.99
C GLY A 33 -4.79 -19.49 14.08
N HIS A 34 -6.12 -19.58 14.20
CA HIS A 34 -6.80 -20.46 15.17
C HIS A 34 -6.68 -21.97 14.87
N LEU A 35 -6.34 -22.38 13.65
CA LEU A 35 -6.18 -23.78 13.28
C LEU A 35 -4.81 -24.36 13.65
N ILE A 36 -3.80 -23.50 13.79
CA ILE A 36 -2.43 -23.92 14.08
C ILE A 36 -2.29 -24.38 15.56
N PRO A 37 -2.89 -23.72 16.58
CA PRO A 37 -2.93 -24.22 17.96
C PRO A 37 -3.64 -25.56 18.10
N ALA A 38 -4.68 -25.84 17.31
CA ALA A 38 -5.36 -27.14 17.33
C ALA A 38 -4.43 -28.30 16.91
N ARG A 39 -3.41 -27.99 16.09
CA ARG A 39 -2.35 -28.94 15.70
C ARG A 39 -1.23 -29.00 16.73
N ASP A 40 -0.77 -27.86 17.25
CA ASP A 40 0.30 -27.79 18.24
C ASP A 40 -0.12 -28.38 19.61
N ALA A 41 -1.39 -28.20 20.01
CA ALA A 41 -1.97 -28.80 21.21
C ALA A 41 -2.18 -30.32 21.08
N ALA A 42 -2.30 -30.84 19.84
CA ALA A 42 -2.29 -32.27 19.58
C ALA A 42 -0.87 -32.86 19.60
N GLU A 43 0.18 -32.06 19.39
CA GLU A 43 1.57 -32.51 19.25
C GLU A 43 2.49 -32.23 20.47
N LYS A 44 2.17 -31.32 21.42
CA LYS A 44 3.07 -30.99 22.56
C LYS A 44 2.41 -30.83 23.94
N PRO A 45 3.08 -31.26 25.05
CA PRO A 45 2.55 -31.21 26.41
C PRO A 45 2.62 -29.81 27.05
N LYS A 46 1.55 -29.50 27.79
CA LYS A 46 1.15 -28.40 28.72
C LYS A 46 2.12 -27.32 29.26
N ASN A 47 3.42 -27.31 28.97
CA ASN A 47 4.38 -26.37 29.59
C ASN A 47 4.97 -25.30 28.66
N ALA A 48 4.49 -25.16 27.43
CA ALA A 48 4.88 -24.03 26.59
C ALA A 48 4.01 -22.82 26.96
N GLU A 49 4.60 -21.80 27.61
CA GLU A 49 3.98 -20.49 27.76
C GLU A 49 3.40 -20.06 26.40
N GLU A 50 2.07 -20.01 26.31
CA GLU A 50 1.35 -19.49 25.15
C GLU A 50 1.71 -18.02 25.02
N ARG A 51 2.77 -17.71 24.26
CA ARG A 51 3.02 -16.35 23.82
C ARG A 51 1.83 -15.96 22.95
N PRO A 52 1.01 -14.99 23.36
CA PRO A 52 -0.17 -14.61 22.61
C PRO A 52 0.26 -14.28 21.19
N ARG A 53 -0.36 -14.93 20.21
CA ARG A 53 -0.06 -14.69 18.82
C ARG A 53 -0.51 -13.28 18.50
N ALA A 54 0.49 -12.48 18.17
CA ALA A 54 0.30 -11.06 18.00
C ALA A 54 -0.28 -10.81 16.60
N ALA A 55 -1.60 -10.77 16.49
CA ALA A 55 -2.23 -10.06 15.39
C ALA A 55 -1.86 -8.56 15.50
N PRO A 56 -1.66 -7.84 14.38
CA PRO A 56 -1.48 -6.40 14.42
C PRO A 56 -2.66 -5.75 15.15
N PRO A 57 -2.42 -4.73 16.00
CA PRO A 57 -3.50 -4.15 16.77
C PRO A 57 -4.50 -3.48 15.83
N ILE A 58 -5.79 -3.53 16.18
CA ILE A 58 -6.89 -3.04 15.32
C ILE A 58 -6.63 -1.60 14.86
N TRP A 59 -6.13 -0.73 15.74
CA TRP A 59 -5.84 0.66 15.39
C TRP A 59 -4.75 0.78 14.31
N ALA A 60 -3.74 -0.10 14.30
CA ALA A 60 -2.70 -0.10 13.27
C ALA A 60 -3.29 -0.56 11.93
N MET A 61 -4.18 -1.56 11.94
CA MET A 61 -4.91 -2.00 10.76
C MET A 61 -5.85 -0.90 10.22
N CYS A 62 -6.53 -0.16 11.10
CA CYS A 62 -7.31 1.01 10.72
C CYS A 62 -6.43 2.06 10.02
N LEU A 63 -5.24 2.34 10.57
CA LEU A 63 -4.33 3.31 9.96
C LEU A 63 -3.78 2.86 8.61
N LEU A 64 -3.49 1.56 8.45
CA LEU A 64 -3.08 0.99 7.16
C LEU A 64 -4.23 1.07 6.14
N LEU A 65 -5.47 0.80 6.55
CA LEU A 65 -6.65 0.93 5.70
C LEU A 65 -6.87 2.39 5.27
N VAL A 66 -6.77 3.33 6.21
CA VAL A 66 -6.84 4.77 5.94
C VAL A 66 -5.71 5.18 4.99
N ALA A 67 -4.51 4.63 5.16
CA ALA A 67 -3.38 4.90 4.28
C ALA A 67 -3.67 4.49 2.84
N GLU A 68 -4.21 3.29 2.62
CA GLU A 68 -4.55 2.81 1.27
C GLU A 68 -5.71 3.63 0.65
N LEU A 69 -6.73 4.00 1.44
CA LEU A 69 -7.79 4.91 0.97
C LEU A 69 -7.25 6.28 0.57
N CYS A 70 -6.29 6.82 1.33
CA CYS A 70 -5.64 8.09 1.04
C CYS A 70 -4.74 8.01 -0.18
N CYS A 71 -4.02 6.89 -0.38
CA CYS A 71 -3.27 6.65 -1.61
C CYS A 71 -4.20 6.49 -2.83
N GLY A 72 -5.41 5.97 -2.63
CA GLY A 72 -6.47 5.88 -3.64
C GLY A 72 -7.28 7.16 -3.84
N ALA A 73 -6.93 8.28 -3.19
CA ALA A 73 -7.78 9.47 -3.18
C ALA A 73 -8.03 10.07 -4.57
N ALA A 74 -7.16 9.82 -5.55
CA ALA A 74 -7.39 10.18 -6.95
C ALA A 74 -8.68 9.57 -7.51
N PHE A 75 -9.02 8.33 -7.14
CA PHE A 75 -10.28 7.69 -7.53
C PHE A 75 -11.50 8.29 -6.84
N LEU A 76 -11.32 8.92 -5.67
CA LEU A 76 -12.40 9.60 -4.95
C LEU A 76 -12.60 11.04 -5.43
N ASN A 77 -11.69 11.57 -6.26
CA ASN A 77 -11.82 12.90 -6.83
C ASN A 77 -12.81 12.90 -7.99
N PRO A 78 -13.99 13.53 -7.88
CA PRO A 78 -14.96 13.57 -8.98
C PRO A 78 -14.49 14.39 -10.18
N SER A 79 -13.49 15.27 -9.99
CA SER A 79 -12.89 16.01 -11.11
C SER A 79 -11.90 15.16 -11.91
N ASP A 80 -11.37 14.10 -11.31
CA ASP A 80 -10.50 13.16 -11.99
C ASP A 80 -11.32 12.11 -12.72
N LYS A 81 -11.14 12.02 -14.04
CA LYS A 81 -11.86 11.04 -14.87
C LYS A 81 -11.22 9.64 -14.78
N GLN A 82 -10.17 9.44 -13.99
CA GLN A 82 -9.47 8.16 -13.86
C GLN A 82 -10.42 7.01 -13.50
N ALA A 83 -11.29 7.18 -12.50
CA ALA A 83 -12.25 6.13 -12.11
C ALA A 83 -13.24 5.81 -13.25
N ARG A 84 -13.76 6.85 -13.92
CA ARG A 84 -14.67 6.68 -15.07
C ARG A 84 -14.00 5.97 -16.24
N ARG A 85 -12.72 6.27 -16.52
CA ARG A 85 -11.94 5.59 -17.56
C ARG A 85 -11.72 4.12 -17.21
N ALA A 86 -11.26 3.82 -15.99
CA ALA A 86 -11.07 2.45 -15.52
C ALA A 86 -12.36 1.63 -15.61
N ILE A 87 -13.47 2.14 -15.06
CA ILE A 87 -14.76 1.44 -15.09
C ILE A 87 -15.28 1.31 -16.52
N GLY A 88 -15.14 2.35 -17.35
CA GLY A 88 -15.53 2.30 -18.75
C GLY A 88 -14.76 1.25 -19.55
N GLU A 89 -13.46 1.09 -19.29
CA GLU A 89 -12.64 0.04 -19.89
C GLU A 89 -13.07 -1.36 -19.44
N VAL A 90 -13.34 -1.55 -18.14
CA VAL A 90 -13.85 -2.82 -17.59
C VAL A 90 -15.21 -3.17 -18.23
N VAL A 91 -16.14 -2.22 -18.33
CA VAL A 91 -17.47 -2.45 -18.94
C VAL A 91 -17.34 -2.78 -20.43
N ARG A 92 -16.49 -2.07 -21.18
CA ARG A 92 -16.25 -2.37 -22.60
C ARG A 92 -15.66 -3.75 -22.78
N ALA A 93 -14.67 -4.12 -21.97
CA ALA A 93 -14.05 -5.44 -22.01
C ALA A 93 -15.06 -6.54 -21.66
N GLN A 94 -15.91 -6.33 -20.66
CA GLN A 94 -16.98 -7.27 -20.29
C GLN A 94 -18.00 -7.45 -21.43
N ARG A 95 -18.37 -6.37 -22.14
CA ARG A 95 -19.26 -6.45 -23.32
C ARG A 95 -18.62 -7.21 -24.48
N SER A 96 -17.29 -7.15 -24.61
CA SER A 96 -16.53 -7.87 -25.64
C SER A 96 -16.00 -9.24 -25.20
N ALA A 97 -16.24 -9.63 -23.95
CA ALA A 97 -15.69 -10.87 -23.41
C ALA A 97 -16.39 -12.07 -24.07
N GLY A 98 -15.61 -12.95 -24.68
CA GLY A 98 -16.11 -14.21 -25.18
C GLY A 98 -16.47 -15.19 -24.06
N HIS A 99 -17.07 -16.31 -24.42
CA HIS A 99 -17.52 -17.32 -23.47
C HIS A 99 -16.39 -18.32 -23.17
N GLY A 100 -15.83 -18.25 -21.96
CA GLY A 100 -14.86 -19.24 -21.50
C GLY A 100 -13.98 -18.72 -20.37
N LEU A 101 -13.50 -19.61 -19.50
CA LEU A 101 -12.60 -19.24 -18.39
C LEU A 101 -11.29 -18.67 -18.91
N GLU A 102 -10.69 -19.30 -19.93
CA GLU A 102 -9.42 -18.86 -20.52
C GLU A 102 -9.54 -17.47 -21.16
N GLU A 103 -10.60 -17.25 -21.95
CA GLU A 103 -10.87 -15.94 -22.55
C GLU A 103 -11.15 -14.87 -21.49
N THR A 104 -11.83 -15.24 -20.40
CA THR A 104 -12.06 -14.33 -19.26
C THR A 104 -10.75 -13.98 -18.56
N VAL A 105 -9.89 -14.96 -18.28
CA VAL A 105 -8.59 -14.73 -17.62
C VAL A 105 -7.68 -13.88 -18.50
N ASN A 106 -7.56 -14.22 -19.79
CA ASN A 106 -6.79 -13.42 -20.75
C ASN A 106 -7.36 -12.00 -20.90
N GLY A 107 -8.68 -11.86 -20.87
CA GLY A 107 -9.36 -10.57 -20.85
C GLY A 107 -9.03 -9.73 -19.62
N VAL A 108 -9.00 -10.35 -18.43
CA VAL A 108 -8.61 -9.68 -17.16
C VAL A 108 -7.14 -9.29 -17.17
N ILE A 109 -6.24 -10.16 -17.65
CA ILE A 109 -4.81 -9.84 -17.76
C ILE A 109 -4.61 -8.64 -18.69
N LYS A 110 -5.27 -8.64 -19.85
CA LYS A 110 -5.24 -7.53 -20.81
C LYS A 110 -5.85 -6.25 -20.25
N LEU A 111 -6.90 -6.35 -19.44
CA LEU A 111 -7.49 -5.21 -18.72
C LEU A 111 -6.49 -4.58 -17.75
N LEU A 112 -5.74 -5.41 -17.03
CA LEU A 112 -4.74 -4.95 -16.06
C LEU A 112 -3.49 -4.33 -16.71
N ASP A 113 -3.30 -4.46 -18.02
CA ASP A 113 -2.28 -3.68 -18.74
C ASP A 113 -2.62 -2.18 -18.76
N SER A 114 -3.91 -1.83 -18.66
CA SER A 114 -4.33 -0.44 -18.51
C SER A 114 -3.94 0.08 -17.13
N LYS A 115 -3.22 1.21 -17.12
CA LYS A 115 -2.78 1.88 -15.89
C LYS A 115 -3.95 2.20 -14.97
N ASP A 116 -5.07 2.67 -15.52
CA ASP A 116 -6.22 3.11 -14.72
C ASP A 116 -6.92 1.91 -14.07
N VAL A 117 -7.05 0.80 -14.79
CA VAL A 117 -7.63 -0.46 -14.29
C VAL A 117 -6.69 -1.13 -13.28
N HIS A 118 -5.38 -1.13 -13.52
CA HIS A 118 -4.37 -1.65 -12.59
C HIS A 118 -4.44 -0.92 -11.24
N GLU A 119 -4.46 0.41 -11.25
CA GLU A 119 -4.53 1.22 -10.02
C GLU A 119 -5.87 1.00 -9.30
N LEU A 120 -6.98 0.82 -10.02
CA LEU A 120 -8.28 0.48 -9.45
C LEU A 120 -8.28 -0.91 -8.81
N ALA A 121 -7.74 -1.91 -9.50
CA ALA A 121 -7.63 -3.29 -9.00
C ALA A 121 -6.76 -3.34 -7.74
N LYS A 122 -5.63 -2.62 -7.74
CA LYS A 122 -4.77 -2.46 -6.56
C LYS A 122 -5.52 -1.86 -5.38
N LEU A 123 -6.28 -0.78 -5.62
CA LEU A 123 -7.06 -0.13 -4.58
C LEU A 123 -8.12 -1.08 -3.99
N LEU A 124 -8.88 -1.77 -4.85
CA LEU A 124 -9.89 -2.75 -4.42
C LEU A 124 -9.28 -3.90 -3.63
N ALA A 125 -8.18 -4.47 -4.12
CA ALA A 125 -7.50 -5.59 -3.46
C ALA A 125 -6.90 -5.19 -2.10
N SER A 126 -6.28 -4.02 -2.01
CA SER A 126 -5.66 -3.53 -0.78
C SER A 126 -6.70 -3.11 0.27
N VAL A 127 -7.66 -2.28 -0.10
CA VAL A 127 -8.76 -1.83 0.79
C VAL A 127 -9.61 -3.02 1.20
N GLY A 128 -10.02 -3.85 0.23
CA GLY A 128 -10.79 -5.07 0.49
C GLY A 128 -10.04 -6.03 1.40
N GLY A 129 -8.76 -6.33 1.12
CA GLY A 129 -7.95 -7.21 1.94
C GLY A 129 -7.77 -6.71 3.38
N LEU A 130 -7.41 -5.43 3.56
CA LEU A 130 -7.22 -4.82 4.87
C LEU A 130 -8.53 -4.70 5.67
N SER A 131 -9.63 -4.32 5.02
CA SER A 131 -10.94 -4.24 5.68
C SER A 131 -11.43 -5.61 6.11
N GLY A 132 -11.20 -6.66 5.31
CA GLY A 132 -11.53 -8.02 5.72
C GLY A 132 -10.71 -8.50 6.91
N ILE A 133 -9.40 -8.22 6.94
CA ILE A 133 -8.59 -8.51 8.14
C ILE A 133 -9.16 -7.77 9.35
N LEU A 134 -9.47 -6.48 9.20
CA LEU A 134 -10.03 -5.66 10.28
C LEU A 134 -11.36 -6.23 10.78
N CYS A 135 -12.27 -6.63 9.89
CA CYS A 135 -13.53 -7.27 10.27
C CYS A 135 -13.31 -8.59 11.01
N ILE A 136 -12.40 -9.45 10.51
CA ILE A 136 -12.07 -10.72 11.16
C ILE A 136 -11.50 -10.45 12.56
N SER A 137 -10.51 -9.56 12.68
CA SER A 137 -9.88 -9.20 13.95
C SER A 137 -10.88 -8.57 14.93
N ALA A 138 -11.81 -7.74 14.47
CA ALA A 138 -12.83 -7.14 15.31
C ALA A 138 -13.82 -8.19 15.83
N LEU A 139 -14.20 -9.17 15.00
CA LEU A 139 -15.08 -10.27 15.39
C LEU A 139 -14.40 -11.28 16.34
N SER A 140 -13.08 -11.44 16.23
CA SER A 140 -12.31 -12.32 17.11
C SER A 140 -12.13 -11.79 18.53
N GLY A 141 -12.48 -10.52 18.82
CA GLY A 141 -12.46 -9.97 20.19
C GLY A 141 -11.07 -9.70 20.80
N ASP A 142 -9.99 -10.01 20.07
CA ASP A 142 -8.60 -9.80 20.51
C ASP A 142 -8.19 -8.32 20.44
N SER A 143 -8.58 -7.56 21.46
CA SER A 143 -8.18 -6.16 21.65
C SER A 143 -6.88 -6.04 22.45
N SER A 144 -5.79 -6.66 21.96
CA SER A 144 -4.51 -6.57 22.67
C SER A 144 -3.82 -5.20 22.52
N GLY A 145 -3.68 -4.50 23.65
CA GLY A 145 -2.54 -3.70 24.07
C GLY A 145 -2.11 -2.49 23.23
N VAL A 146 -2.52 -1.29 23.65
CA VAL A 146 -1.94 0.00 23.25
C VAL A 146 -0.65 0.25 24.06
N GLY A 147 0.46 -0.41 23.72
CA GLY A 147 1.54 -0.50 24.72
C GLY A 147 2.98 -0.68 24.24
N PHE A 148 3.43 -0.04 23.15
CA PHE A 148 4.85 0.33 22.94
C PHE A 148 5.04 1.17 21.66
N GLY A 149 4.22 0.95 20.63
CA GLY A 149 4.35 1.57 19.31
C GLY A 149 4.14 3.09 19.25
N ILE A 150 3.42 3.68 20.21
CA ILE A 150 3.12 5.13 20.23
C ILE A 150 4.40 5.97 20.41
N ARG A 151 5.38 5.51 21.21
CA ARG A 151 6.63 6.27 21.41
C ARG A 151 7.49 6.31 20.13
N ALA A 152 7.55 5.19 19.40
CA ALA A 152 8.24 5.13 18.10
C ALA A 152 7.51 5.97 17.03
N ALA A 153 6.19 6.13 17.15
CA ALA A 153 5.39 6.99 16.27
C ALA A 153 5.51 8.50 16.57
N MET A 154 6.09 8.93 17.70
CA MET A 154 6.18 10.36 18.05
C MET A 154 7.16 11.15 17.17
N ALA A 155 8.24 10.54 16.69
CA ALA A 155 9.22 11.20 15.83
C ALA A 155 8.62 11.65 14.47
N PRO A 156 7.90 10.81 13.70
CA PRO A 156 7.24 11.26 12.46
C PRO A 156 6.07 12.21 12.74
N LEU A 157 5.37 12.05 13.87
CA LEU A 157 4.32 12.98 14.29
C LEU A 157 4.86 14.40 14.48
N ARG A 158 6.07 14.54 15.01
CA ARG A 158 6.74 15.84 15.20
C ARG A 158 7.17 16.49 13.88
N ALA A 159 7.67 15.71 12.93
CA ALA A 159 8.01 16.18 11.59
C ALA A 159 6.76 16.59 10.77
N LEU A 160 5.61 15.99 11.09
CA LEU A 160 4.33 16.29 10.47
C LEU A 160 3.66 17.54 11.08
N LEU A 161 3.74 17.72 12.40
CA LEU A 161 3.22 18.90 13.09
C LEU A 161 3.86 20.21 12.59
N SER A 162 5.06 20.15 12.01
CA SER A 162 5.70 21.31 11.36
C SER A 162 5.34 21.47 9.88
N ALA A 163 4.63 20.52 9.26
CA ALA A 163 4.21 20.60 7.86
C ALA A 163 2.89 21.38 7.72
N VAL A 164 2.90 22.47 6.96
CA VAL A 164 1.73 23.34 6.72
C VAL A 164 0.50 22.56 6.20
N HIS A 165 0.73 21.52 5.40
CA HIS A 165 -0.33 20.68 4.83
C HIS A 165 -1.03 19.77 5.85
N PHE A 166 -0.38 19.44 6.97
CA PHE A 166 -1.00 18.68 8.06
C PHE A 166 -2.09 19.49 8.75
N TRP A 167 -1.84 20.77 8.99
CA TRP A 167 -2.83 21.70 9.54
C TRP A 167 -4.00 21.90 8.57
N GLY A 168 -3.74 21.86 7.26
CA GLY A 168 -4.80 21.83 6.25
C GLY A 168 -5.69 20.59 6.35
N LEU A 169 -5.11 19.40 6.57
CA LEU A 169 -5.86 18.17 6.79
C LEU A 169 -6.64 18.19 8.12
N LEU A 170 -6.04 18.72 9.18
CA LEU A 170 -6.68 18.87 10.49
C LEU A 170 -7.84 19.88 10.42
N ALA A 171 -7.71 20.91 9.59
CA ALA A 171 -8.81 21.82 9.27
C ALA A 171 -9.91 21.12 8.45
N VAL A 172 -9.56 20.25 7.49
CA VAL A 172 -10.54 19.45 6.72
C VAL A 172 -11.30 18.48 7.63
N THR A 173 -10.62 17.78 8.54
CA THR A 173 -11.29 16.89 9.51
C THR A 173 -12.11 17.68 10.52
N ALA A 174 -11.63 18.84 10.99
CA ALA A 174 -12.43 19.73 11.82
C ALA A 174 -13.69 20.23 11.09
N LEU A 175 -13.59 20.63 9.82
CA LEU A 175 -14.74 21.04 9.00
C LEU A 175 -15.75 19.90 8.79
N LEU A 176 -15.28 18.65 8.66
CA LEU A 176 -16.12 17.46 8.60
C LEU A 176 -16.86 17.22 9.93
N VAL A 177 -16.15 17.29 11.06
CA VAL A 177 -16.74 17.11 12.41
C VAL A 177 -17.73 18.23 12.74
N LEU A 178 -17.46 19.45 12.28
CA LEU A 178 -18.34 20.60 12.41
C LEU A 178 -19.52 20.59 11.44
N GLY A 179 -19.64 19.57 10.57
CA GLY A 179 -20.78 19.38 9.67
C GLY A 179 -20.88 20.39 8.52
N ASN A 180 -19.81 21.13 8.20
CA ASN A 180 -19.83 22.15 7.16
C ASN A 180 -19.54 21.55 5.76
N LEU A 181 -20.53 20.81 5.25
CA LEU A 181 -20.41 20.04 4.00
C LEU A 181 -20.17 20.92 2.76
N THR A 182 -20.61 22.18 2.75
CA THR A 182 -20.44 23.09 1.62
C THR A 182 -19.00 23.58 1.49
N LEU A 183 -18.37 23.99 2.59
CA LEU A 183 -16.94 24.32 2.62
C LEU A 183 -16.07 23.09 2.40
N LEU A 184 -16.48 21.94 2.93
CA LEU A 184 -15.78 20.68 2.68
C LEU A 184 -15.79 20.34 1.18
N LYS A 185 -16.92 20.50 0.49
CA LYS A 185 -17.03 20.23 -0.95
C LYS A 185 -16.12 21.16 -1.77
N THR A 186 -16.02 22.43 -1.42
CA THR A 186 -15.12 23.38 -2.12
C THR A 186 -13.65 23.14 -1.82
N LEU A 187 -13.30 22.70 -0.60
CA LEU A 187 -11.93 22.32 -0.25
C LEU A 187 -11.50 21.03 -0.93
N VAL A 188 -12.35 20.00 -0.89
CA VAL A 188 -12.06 18.68 -1.49
C VAL A 188 -11.87 18.79 -3.00
N GLN A 189 -12.43 19.81 -3.67
CA GLN A 189 -12.17 20.04 -5.09
C GLN A 189 -10.75 20.58 -5.39
N LYS A 190 -9.99 21.02 -4.38
CA LYS A 190 -8.65 21.57 -4.61
C LYS A 190 -7.61 20.45 -4.75
N PRO A 191 -6.73 20.50 -5.78
CA PRO A 191 -5.69 19.49 -5.97
C PRO A 191 -4.71 19.41 -4.78
N ALA A 192 -4.51 20.52 -4.07
CA ALA A 192 -3.69 20.57 -2.87
C ALA A 192 -4.22 19.67 -1.74
N VAL A 193 -5.53 19.45 -1.64
CA VAL A 193 -6.13 18.56 -0.64
C VAL A 193 -5.83 17.10 -0.97
N PHE A 194 -5.88 16.72 -2.25
CA PHE A 194 -5.50 15.37 -2.68
C PHE A 194 -4.00 15.10 -2.51
N ALA A 195 -3.14 16.10 -2.77
CA ALA A 195 -1.72 15.99 -2.47
C ALA A 195 -1.46 15.83 -0.96
N ALA A 196 -2.18 16.59 -0.12
CA ALA A 196 -2.12 16.45 1.33
C ALA A 196 -2.64 15.09 1.82
N LEU A 197 -3.70 14.55 1.22
CA LEU A 197 -4.21 13.21 1.48
C LEU A 197 -3.16 12.14 1.14
N GLY A 198 -2.47 12.26 0.01
CA GLY A 198 -1.37 11.36 -0.35
C GLY A 198 -0.28 11.33 0.73
N ASN A 199 0.17 12.51 1.18
CA ASN A 199 1.17 12.63 2.25
C ASN A 199 0.67 12.07 3.60
N PHE A 200 -0.59 12.33 3.94
CA PHE A 200 -1.23 11.78 5.12
C PHE A 200 -1.33 10.25 5.04
N GLY A 201 -1.61 9.70 3.86
CA GLY A 201 -1.64 8.26 3.65
C GLY A 201 -0.28 7.63 3.95
N THR A 202 0.81 8.22 3.46
CA THR A 202 2.17 7.75 3.76
C THR A 202 2.48 7.82 5.26
N LEU A 203 2.04 8.88 5.94
CA LEU A 203 2.18 8.98 7.40
C LEU A 203 1.35 7.91 8.13
N ALA A 204 0.07 7.78 7.81
CA ALA A 204 -0.83 6.79 8.41
C ALA A 204 -0.23 5.39 8.24
N ARG A 205 0.37 5.10 7.06
CA ARG A 205 1.14 3.89 6.82
C ARG A 205 2.31 3.76 7.79
N CYS A 206 3.14 4.79 7.96
CA CYS A 206 4.27 4.73 8.89
C CYS A 206 3.86 4.55 10.35
N VAL A 207 2.78 5.20 10.80
CA VAL A 207 2.26 5.06 12.16
C VAL A 207 1.64 3.67 12.36
N GLY A 208 0.88 3.18 11.38
CA GLY A 208 0.37 1.80 11.37
C GLY A 208 1.51 0.78 11.41
N CYS A 209 2.57 0.99 10.62
CA CYS A 209 3.75 0.13 10.63
C CYS A 209 4.49 0.15 11.97
N ALA A 210 4.65 1.34 12.58
CA ALA A 210 5.25 1.47 13.91
C ALA A 210 4.38 0.81 15.00
N GLY A 211 3.06 0.83 14.84
CA GLY A 211 2.13 0.10 15.69
C GLY A 211 2.31 -1.41 15.61
N ALA A 212 2.45 -1.94 14.40
CA ALA A 212 2.73 -3.35 14.16
C ALA A 212 4.15 -3.77 14.61
N ALA A 213 5.11 -2.84 14.64
CA ALA A 213 6.50 -3.10 15.03
C ALA A 213 6.69 -3.49 16.51
N GLY A 214 5.71 -3.21 17.37
CA GLY A 214 5.72 -3.60 18.78
C GLY A 214 5.51 -5.11 19.02
N LEU A 215 5.26 -5.89 17.97
CA LEU A 215 4.90 -7.29 18.05
C LEU A 215 6.05 -8.18 17.53
N GLU A 216 6.59 -9.02 18.40
CA GLU A 216 7.88 -9.70 18.15
C GLU A 216 7.78 -11.10 17.50
N SER A 217 6.55 -11.60 17.31
CA SER A 217 6.27 -12.96 16.84
C SER A 217 5.24 -12.99 15.70
N GLY A 218 5.27 -14.08 14.91
CA GLY A 218 4.22 -14.39 13.94
C GLY A 218 4.39 -13.80 12.52
N PRO A 219 3.28 -13.63 11.76
CA PRO A 219 3.28 -13.26 10.34
C PRO A 219 3.83 -11.84 10.08
N ILE A 220 3.93 -11.04 11.14
CA ILE A 220 4.36 -9.64 11.12
C ILE A 220 5.77 -9.50 10.54
N SER A 221 6.66 -10.46 10.76
CA SER A 221 8.00 -10.44 10.15
C SER A 221 7.98 -10.58 8.63
N SER A 222 7.05 -11.39 8.08
CA SER A 222 6.87 -11.55 6.63
C SER A 222 6.18 -10.33 6.02
N TRP A 223 5.13 -9.83 6.68
CA TRP A 223 4.47 -8.59 6.30
C TRP A 223 5.44 -7.40 6.30
N ALA A 224 6.26 -7.26 7.35
CA ALA A 224 7.22 -6.17 7.48
C ALA A 224 8.32 -6.25 6.40
N MET A 225 8.79 -7.46 6.10
CA MET A 225 9.75 -7.70 5.01
C MET A 225 9.17 -7.29 3.65
N LEU A 226 7.94 -7.71 3.30
CA LEU A 226 7.31 -7.35 2.02
C LEU A 226 6.98 -5.86 1.95
N SER A 227 6.51 -5.28 3.06
CA SER A 227 6.26 -3.83 3.18
C SER A 227 7.56 -3.02 3.04
N ALA A 228 8.67 -3.51 3.59
CA ALA A 228 9.98 -2.88 3.44
C ALA A 228 10.47 -2.94 1.99
N ALA A 229 10.30 -4.09 1.32
CA ALA A 229 10.59 -4.21 -0.10
C ALA A 229 9.76 -3.23 -0.94
N ALA A 230 8.46 -3.08 -0.63
CA ALA A 230 7.60 -2.09 -1.27
C ALA A 230 8.09 -0.64 -1.02
N CYS A 231 8.56 -0.32 0.18
CA CYS A 231 9.16 0.98 0.49
C CYS A 231 10.42 1.23 -0.34
N VAL A 232 11.31 0.25 -0.44
CA VAL A 232 12.53 0.35 -1.28
C VAL A 232 12.16 0.60 -2.74
N ALA A 233 11.16 -0.11 -3.27
CA ALA A 233 10.69 0.07 -4.64
C ALA A 233 10.12 1.49 -4.86
N ARG A 234 9.33 2.02 -3.92
CA ARG A 234 8.80 3.40 -3.99
C ARG A 234 9.91 4.45 -3.92
N ILE A 235 10.84 4.33 -2.99
CA ILE A 235 12.00 5.24 -2.88
C ILE A 235 12.81 5.20 -4.17
N SER A 236 13.11 4.00 -4.66
CA SER A 236 13.84 3.80 -5.93
C SER A 236 13.12 4.45 -7.11
N ARG A 237 11.80 4.29 -7.19
CA ARG A 237 10.96 4.92 -8.22
C ARG A 237 11.06 6.45 -8.17
N ILE A 238 10.96 7.05 -6.98
CA ILE A 238 11.06 8.50 -6.80
C ILE A 238 12.44 8.98 -7.25
N ILE A 239 13.51 8.29 -6.83
CA ILE A 239 14.88 8.63 -7.21
C ILE A 239 15.06 8.61 -8.74
N VAL A 240 14.57 7.56 -9.40
CA VAL A 240 14.67 7.43 -10.86
C VAL A 240 13.81 8.47 -11.58
N HIS A 241 12.57 8.66 -11.14
CA HIS A 241 11.62 9.60 -11.77
C HIS A 241 12.10 11.04 -11.71
N GLU A 242 12.56 11.46 -10.53
CA GLU A 242 13.05 12.82 -10.25
C GLU A 242 14.54 12.99 -10.59
N GLN A 243 15.20 11.94 -11.09
CA GLN A 243 16.62 11.91 -11.43
C GLN A 243 17.52 12.42 -10.29
N LEU A 244 17.17 12.06 -9.05
CA LEU A 244 17.84 12.58 -7.86
C LEU A 244 19.23 11.97 -7.72
N THR A 245 20.25 12.83 -7.72
CA THR A 245 21.61 12.39 -7.37
C THR A 245 21.68 12.21 -5.84
N PRO A 246 22.27 11.12 -5.32
CA PRO A 246 22.33 10.85 -3.88
C PRO A 246 22.93 12.00 -3.04
N SER A 247 23.90 12.72 -3.61
CA SER A 247 24.55 13.89 -2.99
C SER A 247 23.59 15.08 -2.84
N VAL A 248 22.74 15.33 -3.84
CA VAL A 248 21.75 16.42 -3.82
C VAL A 248 20.69 16.16 -2.76
N TRP A 249 20.23 14.93 -2.65
CA TRP A 249 19.28 14.55 -1.61
C TRP A 249 19.85 14.75 -0.20
N LEU A 250 21.04 14.20 0.09
CA LEU A 250 21.68 14.37 1.40
C LEU A 250 21.91 15.86 1.72
N ALA A 251 22.45 16.63 0.77
CA ALA A 251 22.69 18.06 0.97
C ALA A 251 21.39 18.85 1.20
N SER A 252 20.30 18.53 0.48
CA SER A 252 19.00 19.20 0.62
C SER A 252 18.29 18.93 1.95
N TRP A 253 18.57 17.79 2.57
CA TRP A 253 17.97 17.44 3.86
C TRP A 253 18.63 18.19 5.03
N TRP A 254 19.95 18.36 4.97
CA TRP A 254 20.75 18.97 6.05
C TRP A 254 20.92 20.48 5.88
N SER A 255 20.98 20.97 4.65
CA SER A 255 21.04 22.41 4.40
C SER A 255 19.62 22.97 4.35
N LYS A 256 19.35 24.06 5.08
CA LYS A 256 18.13 24.88 4.88
C LYS A 256 18.07 25.54 3.49
N SER A 257 19.03 25.23 2.62
CA SER A 257 19.09 25.71 1.26
C SER A 257 18.05 24.97 0.44
N ARG A 258 17.00 25.70 0.02
CA ARG A 258 15.93 25.22 -0.85
C ARG A 258 16.43 25.00 -2.27
N VAL A 259 17.39 24.10 -2.47
CA VAL A 259 17.89 23.80 -3.83
C VAL A 259 16.94 22.81 -4.51
N SER A 260 16.41 23.25 -5.66
CA SER A 260 15.80 22.59 -6.83
C SER A 260 14.75 21.48 -6.67
N VAL A 261 14.60 20.82 -5.52
CA VAL A 261 13.67 19.69 -5.36
C VAL A 261 12.38 20.17 -4.71
N GLU A 262 11.24 19.78 -5.29
CA GLU A 262 9.94 20.13 -4.76
C GLU A 262 9.78 19.58 -3.32
N PRO A 263 9.32 20.40 -2.34
CA PRO A 263 9.23 19.98 -0.95
C PRO A 263 8.37 18.74 -0.74
N VAL A 264 7.37 18.53 -1.60
CA VAL A 264 6.48 17.35 -1.56
C VAL A 264 7.26 16.05 -1.83
N VAL A 265 8.18 16.07 -2.79
CA VAL A 265 9.04 14.92 -3.12
C VAL A 265 9.93 14.58 -1.92
N LEU A 266 10.57 15.58 -1.32
CA LEU A 266 11.42 15.40 -0.14
C LEU A 266 10.62 14.85 1.06
N THR A 267 9.41 15.37 1.30
CA THR A 267 8.56 14.86 2.39
C THR A 267 8.14 13.41 2.16
N THR A 268 7.74 13.05 0.94
CA THR A 268 7.34 11.68 0.60
C THR A 268 8.50 10.72 0.77
N LEU A 269 9.67 11.06 0.24
CA LEU A 269 10.87 10.23 0.35
C LEU A 269 11.33 10.09 1.80
N GLY A 270 11.26 11.17 2.58
CA GLY A 270 11.53 11.15 4.02
C GLY A 270 10.62 10.23 4.81
N LEU A 271 9.31 10.26 4.53
CA LEU A 271 8.33 9.39 5.16
C LEU A 271 8.54 7.92 4.77
N ASP A 272 8.75 7.61 3.48
CA ASP A 272 9.03 6.23 3.05
C ASP A 272 10.36 5.70 3.62
N ALA A 273 11.39 6.55 3.74
CA ALA A 273 12.66 6.18 4.38
C ALA A 273 12.47 5.90 5.88
N TRP A 274 11.65 6.68 6.57
CA TRP A 274 11.30 6.43 7.96
C TRP A 274 10.52 5.12 8.12
N CYS A 275 9.49 4.91 7.30
CA CYS A 275 8.74 3.66 7.22
C CYS A 275 9.70 2.47 7.04
N LEU A 276 10.64 2.56 6.09
CA LEU A 276 11.66 1.54 5.85
C LEU A 276 12.54 1.30 7.08
N ALA A 277 13.00 2.34 7.77
CA ALA A 277 13.80 2.22 8.98
C ALA A 277 13.05 1.49 10.10
N VAL A 278 11.78 1.83 10.34
CA VAL A 278 10.92 1.16 11.33
C VAL A 278 10.72 -0.32 10.98
N LEU A 279 10.42 -0.63 9.72
CA LEU A 279 10.24 -2.01 9.26
C LEU A 279 11.54 -2.81 9.33
N LEU A 280 12.69 -2.19 9.04
CA LEU A 280 14.01 -2.81 9.19
C LEU A 280 14.29 -3.22 10.63
N LEU A 281 13.89 -2.44 11.64
CA LEU A 281 14.06 -2.83 13.04
C LEU A 281 13.37 -4.17 13.37
N ILE A 282 12.22 -4.44 12.74
CA ILE A 282 11.49 -5.71 12.87
C ILE A 282 12.26 -6.83 12.16
N VAL A 283 12.71 -6.58 10.92
CA VAL A 283 13.35 -7.59 10.05
C VAL A 283 14.77 -7.93 10.51
N LEU A 284 15.53 -6.98 11.07
CA LEU A 284 16.91 -7.16 11.53
C LEU A 284 17.04 -8.25 12.59
N ARG A 285 15.99 -8.49 13.38
CA ARG A 285 15.95 -9.56 14.39
C ARG A 285 15.80 -10.96 13.77
N ARG A 286 15.58 -11.07 12.46
CA ARG A 286 15.29 -12.32 11.73
C ARG A 286 16.17 -12.44 10.48
N PRO A 287 17.38 -13.03 10.56
CA PRO A 287 18.36 -13.00 9.48
C PRO A 287 17.85 -13.63 8.17
N ARG A 288 17.04 -14.69 8.25
CA ARG A 288 16.41 -15.31 7.07
C ARG A 288 15.52 -14.32 6.29
N LYS A 289 14.77 -13.48 7.00
CA LYS A 289 13.91 -12.46 6.39
C LYS A 289 14.73 -11.29 5.83
N LEU A 290 15.88 -11.00 6.41
CA LEU A 290 16.80 -10.01 5.89
C LEU A 290 17.42 -10.45 4.55
N VAL A 291 17.78 -11.73 4.41
CA VAL A 291 18.25 -12.29 3.13
C VAL A 291 17.16 -12.17 2.05
N LEU A 292 15.92 -12.51 2.39
CA LEU A 292 14.79 -12.35 1.46
C LEU A 292 14.52 -10.88 1.12
N LEU A 293 14.55 -9.98 2.12
CA LEU A 293 14.44 -8.53 1.88
C LEU A 293 15.51 -8.06 0.92
N ALA A 294 16.77 -8.46 1.13
CA ALA A 294 17.86 -8.13 0.23
C ALA A 294 17.59 -8.65 -1.19
N ALA A 295 17.10 -9.87 -1.34
CA ALA A 295 16.73 -10.43 -2.65
C ALA A 295 15.63 -9.62 -3.35
N PHE A 296 14.62 -9.14 -2.64
CA PHE A 296 13.55 -8.29 -3.22
C PHE A 296 13.98 -6.84 -3.45
N ALA A 297 14.81 -6.28 -2.56
CA ALA A 297 15.26 -4.89 -2.61
C ALA A 297 16.38 -4.67 -3.64
N TYR A 298 17.26 -5.68 -3.83
CA TYR A 298 18.44 -5.55 -4.67
C TYR A 298 18.12 -5.19 -6.13
N PRO A 299 17.14 -5.81 -6.82
CA PRO A 299 16.76 -5.40 -8.17
C PRO A 299 16.30 -3.94 -8.23
N CYS A 300 15.57 -3.47 -7.21
CA CYS A 300 15.10 -2.09 -7.17
C CYS A 300 16.27 -1.09 -7.06
N ILE A 301 17.25 -1.41 -6.20
CA ILE A 301 18.45 -0.60 -6.00
C ILE A 301 19.34 -0.63 -7.25
N ALA A 302 19.50 -1.80 -7.87
CA ALA A 302 20.29 -1.96 -9.10
C ALA A 302 19.71 -1.13 -10.25
N LEU A 303 18.39 -1.18 -10.43
CA LEU A 303 17.68 -0.35 -11.42
C LEU A 303 17.79 1.15 -11.10
N ALA A 304 17.72 1.54 -9.82
CA ALA A 304 17.85 2.95 -9.43
C ALA A 304 19.25 3.53 -9.65
N ARG A 305 20.30 2.71 -9.62
CA ARG A 305 21.68 3.14 -9.88
C ARG A 305 22.00 3.31 -11.37
N GLY A 306 21.18 2.77 -12.26
CA GLY A 306 21.41 2.81 -13.71
C GLY A 306 22.59 1.94 -14.18
N ALA A 307 22.96 2.10 -15.46
CA ALA A 307 24.04 1.34 -16.08
C ALA A 307 25.42 1.66 -15.45
N PRO A 308 26.33 0.68 -15.33
CA PRO A 308 26.23 -0.70 -15.85
C PRO A 308 25.49 -1.68 -14.93
N ASN A 309 25.20 -1.29 -13.67
CA ASN A 309 24.63 -2.19 -12.67
C ASN A 309 23.21 -2.69 -13.00
N SER A 310 22.45 -1.93 -13.78
CA SER A 310 21.09 -2.32 -14.21
C SER A 310 21.08 -3.36 -15.34
N GLN A 311 22.13 -3.43 -16.17
CA GLN A 311 22.17 -4.25 -17.39
C GLN A 311 21.90 -5.74 -17.17
N PRO A 312 22.53 -6.44 -16.20
CA PRO A 312 22.23 -7.85 -15.97
C PRO A 312 20.80 -8.05 -15.48
N PHE A 313 20.23 -7.08 -14.75
CA PHE A 313 18.87 -7.18 -14.21
C PHE A 313 17.80 -6.86 -15.23
N GLU A 314 18.04 -5.94 -16.15
CA GLU A 314 17.09 -5.63 -17.23
C GLU A 314 16.73 -6.89 -18.04
N ILE A 315 17.70 -7.80 -18.26
CA ILE A 315 17.51 -9.06 -18.98
C ILE A 315 16.54 -10.00 -18.26
N TYR A 316 16.57 -10.06 -16.92
CA TYR A 316 15.71 -10.97 -16.13
C TYR A 316 14.41 -10.32 -15.68
N VAL A 317 14.43 -9.01 -15.41
CA VAL A 317 13.29 -8.26 -14.90
C VAL A 317 12.32 -7.93 -16.03
N SER A 318 12.81 -7.60 -17.25
CA SER A 318 11.95 -7.28 -18.40
C SER A 318 10.98 -8.41 -18.76
N PRO A 319 11.38 -9.69 -18.84
CA PRO A 319 10.46 -10.81 -19.06
C PRO A 319 9.47 -11.01 -17.90
N ALA A 320 9.93 -10.86 -16.65
CA ALA A 320 9.08 -11.01 -15.47
C ALA A 320 7.95 -9.96 -15.44
N LEU A 321 8.18 -8.78 -16.02
CA LEU A 321 7.21 -7.70 -16.08
C LEU A 321 6.06 -7.96 -17.05
N VAL A 322 6.28 -8.75 -18.10
CA VAL A 322 5.21 -9.21 -18.98
C VAL A 322 4.16 -9.97 -18.17
N HIS A 323 4.58 -10.63 -17.08
CA HIS A 323 3.70 -11.36 -16.17
C HIS A 323 3.23 -10.54 -14.97
N SER A 324 3.63 -9.27 -14.83
CA SER A 324 3.20 -8.41 -13.72
C SER A 324 1.67 -8.28 -13.61
N PRO A 325 0.91 -8.08 -14.71
CA PRO A 325 -0.55 -8.02 -14.65
C PRO A 325 -1.14 -9.36 -14.19
N THR A 326 -0.57 -10.48 -14.63
CA THR A 326 -0.97 -11.82 -14.17
C THR A 326 -0.75 -12.00 -12.67
N VAL A 327 0.44 -11.62 -12.16
CA VAL A 327 0.75 -11.69 -10.73
C VAL A 327 -0.18 -10.80 -9.93
N MET A 328 -0.47 -9.59 -10.42
CA MET A 328 -1.41 -8.65 -9.83
C MET A 328 -2.83 -9.24 -9.79
N ALA A 329 -3.31 -9.83 -10.88
CA ALA A 329 -4.61 -10.48 -10.98
C ALA A 329 -4.75 -11.62 -9.96
N VAL A 330 -3.76 -12.53 -9.95
CA VAL A 330 -3.74 -13.69 -9.06
C VAL A 330 -3.68 -13.24 -7.60
N THR A 331 -2.82 -12.26 -7.27
CA THR A 331 -2.70 -11.76 -5.90
C THR A 331 -3.98 -11.06 -5.45
N SER A 332 -4.61 -10.27 -6.31
CA SER A 332 -5.87 -9.58 -6.02
C SER A 332 -7.01 -10.58 -5.81
N ALA A 333 -7.13 -11.58 -6.68
CA ALA A 333 -8.10 -12.66 -6.53
C ALA A 333 -7.85 -13.44 -5.23
N LEU A 334 -6.61 -13.80 -4.92
CA LEU A 334 -6.26 -14.47 -3.67
C LEU A 334 -6.66 -13.65 -2.45
N LEU A 335 -6.40 -12.34 -2.43
CA LEU A 335 -6.80 -11.47 -1.31
C LEU A 335 -8.32 -11.44 -1.13
N ILE A 336 -9.07 -11.30 -2.23
CA ILE A 336 -10.53 -11.25 -2.19
C ILE A 336 -11.10 -12.60 -1.73
N PHE A 337 -10.67 -13.72 -2.32
CA PHE A 337 -11.19 -15.04 -1.98
C PHE A 337 -10.72 -15.56 -0.62
N MET A 338 -9.44 -15.38 -0.27
CA MET A 338 -8.93 -15.81 1.03
C MET A 338 -9.60 -15.04 2.15
N GLY A 339 -9.92 -13.76 1.97
CA GLY A 339 -10.59 -12.98 3.01
C GLY A 339 -12.10 -13.22 3.13
N GLY A 340 -12.70 -13.94 2.18
CA GLY A 340 -14.07 -14.41 2.27
C GLY A 340 -15.12 -13.32 2.07
N PHE A 341 -16.24 -13.42 2.79
CA PHE A 341 -17.38 -12.51 2.61
C PHE A 341 -17.05 -11.04 2.96
N PRO A 342 -16.32 -10.71 4.05
CA PRO A 342 -16.05 -9.31 4.40
C PRO A 342 -15.22 -8.55 3.37
N THR A 343 -14.20 -9.19 2.79
CA THR A 343 -13.36 -8.60 1.73
C THR A 343 -14.14 -8.36 0.45
N MET A 344 -14.98 -9.33 0.05
CA MET A 344 -15.86 -9.21 -1.11
C MET A 344 -16.86 -8.06 -0.93
N LEU A 345 -17.54 -8.02 0.22
CA LEU A 345 -18.51 -6.97 0.53
C LEU A 345 -17.85 -5.59 0.52
N SER A 346 -16.67 -5.45 1.13
CA SER A 346 -15.93 -4.19 1.14
C SER A 346 -15.52 -3.73 -0.26
N SER A 347 -15.11 -4.67 -1.12
CA SER A 347 -14.76 -4.38 -2.51
C SER A 347 -15.99 -3.91 -3.30
N ILE A 348 -17.14 -4.58 -3.13
CA ILE A 348 -18.41 -4.20 -3.76
C ILE A 348 -18.87 -2.82 -3.28
N LEU A 349 -18.82 -2.57 -1.97
CA LEU A 349 -19.17 -1.26 -1.39
C LEU A 349 -18.25 -0.17 -1.94
N LEU A 350 -16.95 -0.42 -2.07
CA LEU A 350 -16.03 0.56 -2.65
C LEU A 350 -16.38 0.85 -4.11
N VAL A 351 -16.71 -0.17 -4.92
CA VAL A 351 -17.18 0.02 -6.29
C VAL A 351 -18.48 0.84 -6.32
N GLN A 352 -19.43 0.56 -5.43
CA GLN A 352 -20.68 1.34 -5.33
C GLN A 352 -20.42 2.80 -4.94
N VAL A 353 -19.51 3.05 -3.99
CA VAL A 353 -19.09 4.40 -3.62
C VAL A 353 -18.48 5.13 -4.81
N LEU A 354 -17.56 4.49 -5.55
CA LEU A 354 -16.96 5.08 -6.74
C LEU A 354 -18.03 5.38 -7.80
N TYR A 355 -18.96 4.46 -7.99
CA TYR A 355 -20.05 4.61 -8.94
C TYR A 355 -20.97 5.81 -8.61
N PHE A 356 -21.30 5.98 -7.32
CA PHE A 356 -22.07 7.12 -6.82
C PHE A 356 -21.29 8.45 -6.91
N VAL A 357 -20.04 8.48 -6.44
CA VAL A 357 -19.17 9.68 -6.47
C VAL A 357 -18.98 10.18 -7.91
N HIS A 358 -18.83 9.26 -8.85
CA HIS A 358 -18.65 9.59 -10.26
C HIS A 358 -19.96 9.75 -11.02
N GLY A 359 -21.12 9.61 -10.39
CA GLY A 359 -22.44 9.79 -11.02
C GLY A 359 -22.66 8.89 -12.22
N LEU A 360 -22.11 7.67 -12.21
CA LEU A 360 -22.14 6.76 -13.35
C LEU A 360 -23.56 6.29 -13.70
N ASP A 361 -24.50 6.36 -12.75
CA ASP A 361 -25.95 6.15 -12.98
C ASP A 361 -26.55 7.10 -14.02
N THR A 362 -26.02 8.32 -14.08
CA THR A 362 -26.55 9.38 -14.95
C THR A 362 -25.81 9.49 -16.27
N ALA A 363 -24.63 8.87 -16.36
CA ALA A 363 -23.84 8.83 -17.56
C ALA A 363 -24.34 7.67 -18.44
N LYS A 364 -24.92 7.97 -19.60
CA LYS A 364 -25.17 6.96 -20.62
C LYS A 364 -23.82 6.35 -21.06
N LEU A 365 -23.50 5.17 -20.54
CA LEU A 365 -22.23 4.43 -20.76
C LEU A 365 -22.24 3.50 -21.97
#